data_AF-A4U1P7-F1
#
_entry.id   AF-A4U1P7-F1
#
_cell.length_a   1.000
_cell.length_b   1.000
_cell.length_c   1.000
_cell.angle_alpha   90.00
_cell.angle_beta   90.00
_cell.angle_gamma   90.00
#
_symmetry.space_group_name_H-M   'P 1'
#
loop_
_entity.id
_entity.type
_entity.pdbx_description
1 polymer ?
#
loop_
_entity_poly.entity_id
_entity_poly.type
_entity_poly.pdbx_seq_one_letter_code
_entity_poly.pdbx_strand_id
1 'polypeptide(L)'
;MARNGHEEKIRLLRSLAFRIHRKEPADEALRDCFEAEGRGGRHRQWRQAGQVLESDGFVPALLAAELIGTEAAIVMAVLEKAKDHRLMSDAITSLADHWETSDS
;
A
#
# COMPACT_ATOMS: atom_id res chain seq x y z
N MET A 1 7.04 15.74 14.02
CA MET A 1 7.46 15.29 12.69
C MET A 1 6.90 13.91 12.30
N ALA A 2 6.47 13.05 13.23
CA ALA A 2 5.92 11.72 12.92
C ALA A 2 4.49 11.71 12.32
N ARG A 3 3.60 12.65 12.70
CA ARG A 3 2.20 12.71 12.23
C ARG A 3 2.03 12.76 10.71
N ASN A 4 2.93 13.44 10.00
CA ASN A 4 2.83 13.59 8.54
C ASN A 4 2.98 12.25 7.81
N GLY A 5 3.88 11.37 8.28
CA GLY A 5 4.13 10.09 7.62
C GLY A 5 2.95 9.12 7.77
N HIS A 6 2.18 9.24 8.85
CA HIS A 6 1.04 8.38 9.09
C HIS A 6 -0.17 8.74 8.23
N GLU A 7 -0.51 10.03 8.17
CA GLU A 7 -1.56 10.53 7.27
C GLU A 7 -1.25 10.24 5.79
N GLU A 8 0.03 10.29 5.41
CA GLU A 8 0.47 9.93 4.06
C GLU A 8 0.25 8.42 3.77
N LYS A 9 0.63 7.53 4.70
CA LYS A 9 0.35 6.09 4.58
C LYS A 9 -1.14 5.80 4.50
N ILE A 10 -1.95 6.44 5.34
CA ILE A 10 -3.42 6.29 5.31
C ILE A 10 -3.97 6.75 3.96
N ARG A 11 -3.62 7.95 3.47
CA ARG A 11 -4.07 8.44 2.15
C ARG A 11 -3.68 7.49 1.02
N LEU A 12 -2.45 7.00 1.02
CA LEU A 12 -1.96 6.06 0.02
C LEU A 12 -2.79 4.77 0.05
N LEU A 13 -3.00 4.17 1.22
CA LEU A 13 -3.78 2.94 1.37
C LEU A 13 -5.24 3.13 0.93
N ARG A 14 -5.88 4.25 1.27
CA ARG A 14 -7.26 4.56 0.81
C ARG A 14 -7.32 4.70 -0.71
N SER A 15 -6.34 5.38 -1.31
CA SER A 15 -6.24 5.51 -2.77
C SER A 15 -6.05 4.15 -3.44
N LEU A 16 -5.14 3.33 -2.91
CA LEU A 16 -4.86 1.98 -3.39
C LEU A 16 -6.11 1.09 -3.32
N ALA A 17 -6.80 1.07 -2.17
CA ALA A 17 -8.02 0.30 -1.97
C ALA A 17 -9.10 0.69 -2.99
N PHE A 18 -9.29 1.99 -3.22
CA PHE A 18 -10.26 2.50 -4.20
C PHE A 18 -9.95 2.03 -5.63
N ARG A 19 -8.68 2.06 -6.03
CA ARG A 19 -8.24 1.63 -7.37
C ARG A 19 -8.43 0.12 -7.57
N ILE A 20 -8.00 -0.68 -6.61
CA ILE A 20 -8.19 -2.13 -6.63
C ILE A 20 -9.68 -2.50 -6.63
N HIS A 21 -10.51 -1.78 -5.86
CA HIS A 21 -11.97 -1.95 -5.90
C HIS A 21 -12.53 -1.76 -7.32
N ARG A 22 -11.96 -0.83 -8.08
CA ARG A 22 -12.31 -0.56 -9.49
C ARG A 22 -11.70 -1.56 -10.48
N LYS A 23 -11.17 -2.69 -9.98
CA LYS A 23 -10.57 -3.79 -10.74
C LYS A 23 -9.27 -3.43 -11.45
N GLU A 24 -8.60 -2.39 -10.99
CA GLU A 24 -7.25 -2.11 -11.43
C GLU A 24 -6.29 -3.19 -10.88
N PRO A 25 -5.33 -3.70 -11.68
CA PRO A 25 -4.34 -4.63 -11.19
C PRO A 25 -3.56 -4.04 -10.00
N ALA A 26 -3.34 -4.84 -8.97
CA ALA A 26 -2.77 -4.36 -7.70
C ALA A 26 -1.38 -3.70 -7.87
N ASP A 27 -0.53 -4.27 -8.73
CA ASP A 27 0.80 -3.72 -9.04
C ASP A 27 0.70 -2.37 -9.76
N GLU A 28 -0.20 -2.24 -10.74
CA GLU A 28 -0.41 -0.98 -11.47
C GLU A 28 -0.97 0.10 -10.54
N ALA A 29 -1.95 -0.28 -9.73
CA ALA A 29 -2.55 0.58 -8.73
C ALA A 29 -1.51 1.05 -7.69
N LEU A 30 -0.62 0.18 -7.24
CA LEU A 30 0.42 0.55 -6.26
C LEU A 30 1.51 1.42 -6.88
N ARG A 31 1.92 1.11 -8.12
CA ARG A 31 2.91 1.91 -8.84
C ARG A 31 2.46 3.35 -8.98
N ASP A 32 1.26 3.61 -9.51
CA ASP A 32 0.90 5.02 -9.71
C ASP A 32 0.55 5.73 -8.40
N CYS A 33 0.18 4.97 -7.35
CA CYS A 33 0.14 5.50 -5.99
C CYS A 33 1.53 6.00 -5.59
N PHE A 34 2.58 5.17 -5.67
CA PHE A 34 3.95 5.59 -5.36
C PHE A 34 4.47 6.73 -6.24
N GLU A 35 4.12 6.75 -7.52
CA GLU A 35 4.52 7.85 -8.41
C GLU A 35 3.87 9.18 -8.04
N ALA A 36 2.55 9.20 -7.82
CA ALA A 36 1.82 10.41 -7.46
C ALA A 36 2.41 11.04 -6.19
N GLU A 37 2.72 10.17 -5.24
CA GLU A 37 3.25 10.45 -3.92
C GLU A 37 4.76 10.81 -3.99
N GLY A 38 5.53 10.21 -4.92
CA GLY A 38 6.95 10.47 -5.15
C GLY A 38 7.28 11.76 -5.91
N ARG A 39 6.37 12.27 -6.78
CA ARG A 39 6.57 13.49 -7.60
C ARG A 39 6.77 14.77 -6.78
N GLY A 40 6.38 14.77 -5.51
CA GLY A 40 6.62 15.89 -4.58
C GLY A 40 8.05 15.99 -4.04
N GLY A 41 8.97 15.09 -4.42
CA GLY A 41 10.37 15.08 -3.96
C GLY A 41 10.55 14.71 -2.48
N ARG A 42 9.46 14.44 -1.76
CA ARG A 42 9.44 14.36 -0.29
C ARG A 42 9.78 12.99 0.28
N HIS A 43 9.64 11.89 -0.48
CA HIS A 43 9.74 10.55 0.09
C HIS A 43 10.61 9.61 -0.74
N ARG A 44 11.92 9.58 -0.40
CA ARG A 44 12.87 8.59 -0.93
C ARG A 44 12.38 7.15 -0.74
N GLN A 45 11.66 6.89 0.35
CA GLN A 45 11.09 5.59 0.69
C GLN A 45 10.14 5.07 -0.39
N TRP A 46 9.26 5.92 -0.93
CA TRP A 46 8.27 5.50 -1.93
C TRP A 46 8.90 5.18 -3.29
N ARG A 47 9.99 5.88 -3.64
CA ARG A 47 10.80 5.52 -4.81
C ARG A 47 11.49 4.17 -4.64
N GLN A 48 12.01 3.88 -3.45
CA GLN A 48 12.63 2.60 -3.15
C GLN A 48 11.59 1.47 -3.17
N ALA A 49 10.41 1.68 -2.58
CA ALA A 49 9.31 0.73 -2.65
C ALA A 49 8.82 0.50 -4.09
N GLY A 50 8.80 1.54 -4.93
CA GLY A 50 8.52 1.41 -6.35
C GLY A 50 9.54 0.54 -7.10
N GLN A 51 10.83 0.61 -6.75
CA GLN A 51 11.84 -0.30 -7.31
C GLN A 51 11.61 -1.74 -6.86
N VAL A 52 11.26 -1.95 -5.59
CA VAL A 52 10.92 -3.28 -5.07
C VAL A 52 9.67 -3.84 -5.75
N LEU A 53 8.69 -2.99 -6.08
CA LEU A 53 7.51 -3.40 -6.83
C LEU A 53 7.87 -3.97 -8.21
N GLU A 54 8.81 -3.34 -8.89
CA GLU A 54 9.27 -3.79 -10.22
C GLU A 54 10.06 -5.11 -10.15
N SER A 55 10.84 -5.33 -9.09
CA SER A 55 11.68 -6.53 -8.95
C SER A 55 10.97 -7.71 -8.29
N ASP A 56 10.25 -7.45 -7.20
CA ASP A 56 9.80 -8.47 -6.24
C ASP A 56 8.27 -8.51 -6.10
N GLY A 57 7.55 -7.53 -6.63
CA GLY A 57 6.09 -7.51 -6.72
C GLY A 57 5.37 -6.83 -5.56
N PHE A 58 4.04 -6.99 -5.53
CA PHE A 58 3.12 -6.24 -4.68
C PHE A 58 3.45 -6.27 -3.18
N VAL A 59 3.50 -7.47 -2.59
CA VAL A 59 3.64 -7.63 -1.14
C VAL A 59 5.02 -7.17 -0.62
N PRO A 60 6.14 -7.53 -1.27
CA PRO A 60 7.45 -6.97 -0.90
C PRO A 60 7.50 -5.43 -0.98
N ALA A 61 6.82 -4.83 -1.96
CA ALA A 61 6.76 -3.38 -2.08
C ALA A 61 5.98 -2.72 -0.93
N LEU A 62 4.87 -3.33 -0.48
CA LEU A 62 4.14 -2.84 0.69
C LEU A 62 4.98 -2.89 1.97
N LEU A 63 5.79 -3.94 2.14
CA LEU A 63 6.76 -4.05 3.24
C LEU A 63 7.85 -2.98 3.15
N ALA A 64 8.44 -2.78 1.97
CA ALA A 64 9.48 -1.78 1.74
C ALA A 64 8.96 -0.34 1.96
N ALA A 65 7.68 -0.09 1.66
CA ALA A 65 7.01 1.16 1.96
C ALA A 65 6.59 1.31 3.43
N GLU A 66 6.85 0.32 4.27
CA GLU A 66 6.40 0.24 5.68
C GLU A 66 4.89 0.47 5.82
N LEU A 67 4.10 0.01 4.84
CA LEU A 67 2.64 0.08 4.86
C LEU A 67 2.03 -1.08 5.65
N ILE A 68 2.79 -2.18 5.77
CA ILE A 68 2.42 -3.39 6.47
C ILE A 68 3.62 -3.96 7.24
N GLY A 69 3.35 -4.72 8.30
CA GLY A 69 4.33 -5.56 8.99
C GLY A 69 4.44 -6.96 8.40
N THR A 70 5.35 -7.77 8.94
CA THR A 70 5.62 -9.15 8.48
C THR A 70 4.40 -10.05 8.57
N GLU A 71 3.63 -9.96 9.66
CA GLU A 71 2.42 -10.74 9.88
C GLU A 71 1.35 -10.42 8.83
N ALA A 72 1.16 -9.13 8.54
CA ALA A 72 0.24 -8.68 7.50
C ALA A 72 0.70 -9.11 6.10
N ALA A 73 2.01 -9.13 5.83
CA ALA A 73 2.54 -9.60 4.55
C ALA A 73 2.19 -11.06 4.24
N ILE A 74 2.17 -11.94 5.26
CA ILE A 74 1.75 -13.34 5.11
C ILE A 74 0.30 -13.40 4.61
N VAL A 75 -0.59 -12.62 5.23
CA VAL A 75 -2.01 -12.57 4.85
C VAL A 75 -2.18 -11.98 3.45
N MET A 76 -1.48 -10.87 3.16
CA MET A 76 -1.56 -10.19 1.86
C MET A 76 -1.11 -11.11 0.71
N ALA A 77 -0.09 -11.95 0.92
CA ALA A 77 0.35 -12.92 -0.07
C ALA A 77 -0.71 -13.99 -0.37
N VAL A 78 -1.54 -14.36 0.62
CA VAL A 78 -2.69 -15.26 0.40
C VAL A 78 -3.78 -14.55 -0.41
N LEU A 79 -4.07 -13.30 -0.07
CA LEU A 79 -5.08 -12.49 -0.79
C LEU A 79 -4.69 -12.25 -2.25
N GLU A 80 -3.42 -11.97 -2.51
CA GLU A 80 -2.89 -11.79 -3.87
C GLU A 80 -3.09 -13.06 -4.71
N LYS A 81 -2.79 -14.24 -4.14
CA LYS A 81 -3.00 -15.54 -4.79
C LYS A 81 -4.47 -15.86 -5.03
N ALA A 82 -5.36 -15.40 -4.15
CA ALA A 82 -6.80 -15.59 -4.30
C ALA A 82 -7.38 -14.80 -5.48
N LYS A 83 -6.69 -13.74 -5.95
CA LYS A 83 -7.10 -12.87 -7.06
C LYS A 83 -8.50 -12.27 -6.89
N ASP A 84 -8.93 -12.09 -5.65
CA ASP A 84 -10.19 -11.43 -5.31
C ASP A 84 -9.93 -9.94 -5.02
N HIS A 85 -10.25 -9.10 -5.99
CA HIS A 85 -10.08 -7.65 -5.90
C HIS A 85 -10.93 -7.00 -4.81
N ARG A 86 -12.12 -7.55 -4.52
CA ARG A 86 -12.99 -7.02 -3.48
C ARG A 86 -12.39 -7.31 -2.12
N LEU A 87 -11.98 -8.55 -1.89
CA LEU A 87 -11.34 -8.94 -0.64
C LEU A 87 -10.01 -8.22 -0.41
N MET A 88 -9.19 -8.04 -1.46
CA MET A 88 -7.95 -7.26 -1.38
C MET A 88 -8.22 -5.80 -1.01
N SER A 89 -9.21 -5.17 -1.66
CA SER A 89 -9.61 -3.78 -1.37
C SER A 89 -10.11 -3.62 0.07
N ASP A 90 -10.95 -4.55 0.55
CA ASP A 90 -11.49 -4.55 1.91
C ASP A 90 -10.36 -4.70 2.95
N ALA A 91 -9.37 -5.57 2.68
CA ALA A 91 -8.20 -5.74 3.54
C ALA A 91 -7.34 -4.47 3.62
N ILE A 92 -7.07 -3.82 2.48
CA ILE A 92 -6.29 -2.57 2.42
C ILE A 92 -7.04 -1.43 3.10
N THR A 93 -8.37 -1.38 2.97
CA THR A 93 -9.22 -0.43 3.69
C THR A 93 -9.09 -0.62 5.20
N SER A 94 -9.16 -1.87 5.67
CA SER A 94 -9.01 -2.22 7.08
C SER A 94 -7.62 -1.89 7.63
N LEU A 95 -6.56 -2.05 6.82
CA LEU A 95 -5.21 -1.60 7.18
C LEU A 95 -5.17 -0.08 7.37
N ALA A 96 -5.82 0.69 6.50
CA ALA A 96 -5.89 2.15 6.65
C ALA A 96 -6.66 2.56 7.92
N ASP A 97 -7.78 1.88 8.23
CA ASP A 97 -8.53 2.08 9.47
C ASP A 97 -7.67 1.75 10.71
N HIS A 98 -6.87 0.69 10.63
CA HIS A 98 -5.97 0.30 11.71
C HIS A 98 -4.88 1.35 11.95
N TRP A 99 -4.26 1.88 10.89
CA TRP A 99 -3.33 2.99 11.01
C TRP A 99 -4.02 4.21 11.62
N GLU A 100 -5.19 4.61 11.14
CA GLU A 100 -5.93 5.76 11.66
C GLU A 100 -6.24 5.65 13.18
N THR A 101 -6.58 4.44 13.64
CA THR A 101 -6.90 4.18 15.06
C THR A 101 -5.68 3.98 15.95
N SER A 102 -4.56 3.51 15.41
CA SER A 102 -3.31 3.32 16.17
C SER A 102 -2.61 4.63 16.55
N ASP A 103 -3.05 5.76 15.98
CA ASP A 103 -2.57 7.12 16.26
C ASP A 103 -3.40 7.85 17.34
N SER A 104 -4.45 7.21 17.89
CA SER A 104 -5.33 7.73 18.96
C SER A 104 -4.95 7.16 20.33
#